data_AF-W1XRZ4-F1
#
_entry.id   AF-W1XRZ4-F1
#
_cell.length_a   1.000
_cell.length_b   1.000
_cell.length_c   1.000
_cell.angle_alpha   90.00
_cell.angle_beta   90.00
_cell.angle_gamma   90.00
#
_symmetry.space_group_name_H-M   'P 1'
#
loop_
_entity.id
_entity.type
_entity.pdbx_description
1 polymer ?
#
loop_
_entity_poly.entity_id
_entity_poly.type
_entity_poly.pdbx_seq_one_letter_code
_entity_poly.pdbx_strand_id
1 'polypeptide(L)' 'GVNALNAEDLMNYTKISQVHSSCKDWDSDKTTCGQYVNYSYGPEGHENDYDFVSQELVRKLVDLKI' A
#
# COMPACT_ATOMS: atom_id res chain seq x y z
N GLY A 1 0.99 4.18 8.12
CA GLY A 1 0.09 5.03 7.31
C GLY A 1 -1.35 4.75 7.67
N VAL A 2 -2.30 5.44 7.04
CA VAL A 2 -3.73 5.14 7.19
C VAL A 2 -4.10 3.92 6.34
N ASN A 3 -4.89 2.99 6.87
CA ASN A 3 -5.40 1.81 6.16
C ASN A 3 -6.71 1.31 6.78
N ALA A 4 -7.27 0.23 6.24
CA ALA A 4 -8.58 -0.28 6.67
C ALA A 4 -8.67 -0.69 8.14
N LEU A 5 -7.53 -0.95 8.81
CA LEU A 5 -7.50 -1.36 10.22
C LEU A 5 -7.51 -0.18 11.19
N ASN A 6 -7.18 1.04 10.74
CA ASN A 6 -7.03 2.20 11.63
C ASN A 6 -7.80 3.45 11.18
N ALA A 7 -8.37 3.47 9.97
CA ALA A 7 -9.06 4.64 9.44
C ALA A 7 -10.30 5.02 10.27
N GLU A 8 -11.12 4.04 10.65
CA GLU A 8 -12.33 4.27 11.46
C GLU A 8 -11.99 4.88 12.82
N ASP A 9 -11.09 4.27 13.58
CA ASP A 9 -10.66 4.76 14.89
C ASP A 9 -10.08 6.18 14.79
N LEU A 10 -9.27 6.43 13.76
CA LEU A 10 -8.65 7.72 13.54
C LEU A 10 -9.67 8.80 13.21
N MET A 11 -10.64 8.54 12.32
CA MET A 11 -11.73 9.45 12.00
C MET A 11 -12.63 9.71 13.21
N ASN A 12 -12.94 8.65 13.99
CA ASN A 12 -13.75 8.76 15.20
C ASN A 12 -13.07 9.59 16.30
N TYR A 13 -11.77 9.41 16.49
CA TYR A 13 -10.99 10.15 17.48
C TYR A 13 -10.80 11.62 17.08
N THR A 14 -10.38 11.86 15.85
CA THR A 14 -9.99 13.21 15.38
C THR A 14 -11.14 14.04 14.82
N LYS A 15 -12.28 13.41 14.50
CA LYS A 15 -13.45 14.01 13.83
C LYS A 15 -13.17 14.52 12.41
N ILE A 16 -12.08 14.09 11.77
CA ILE A 16 -11.83 14.38 10.37
C ILE A 16 -12.78 13.57 9.48
N SER A 17 -13.15 14.13 8.33
CA SER A 17 -14.05 13.52 7.35
C SER A 17 -13.33 12.96 6.13
N GLN A 18 -12.01 13.14 6.02
CA GLN A 18 -11.21 12.68 4.89
C GLN A 18 -9.92 12.04 5.36
N VAL A 19 -9.52 10.96 4.71
CA VAL A 19 -8.24 10.27 4.94
C VAL A 19 -7.49 10.09 3.63
N HIS A 20 -6.17 10.10 3.73
CA HIS A 20 -5.28 9.77 2.61
C HIS A 20 -4.54 8.47 2.94
N SER A 21 -4.63 7.50 2.02
CA SER A 21 -3.88 6.24 2.09
C SER A 21 -3.25 5.98 0.74
N SER A 22 -2.00 5.49 0.75
CA SER A 22 -1.32 5.06 -0.47
C SER A 22 -1.90 3.76 -1.03
N CYS A 23 -2.59 2.95 -0.20
CA CYS A 23 -3.05 1.60 -0.55
C CYS A 23 -1.98 0.77 -1.27
N LYS A 24 -0.72 0.97 -0.87
CA LYS A 24 0.46 0.42 -1.54
C LYS A 24 0.58 -1.07 -1.24
N ASP A 25 0.87 -1.83 -2.27
CA ASP A 25 1.28 -3.23 -2.18
C ASP A 25 2.45 -3.49 -3.15
N TRP A 26 3.01 -4.70 -3.09
CA TRP A 26 4.14 -5.13 -3.89
C TRP A 26 3.74 -6.26 -4.83
N ASP A 27 4.21 -6.20 -6.07
CA ASP A 27 4.05 -7.29 -7.03
C ASP A 27 5.38 -7.58 -7.72
N SER A 28 5.58 -8.84 -8.10
CA SER A 28 6.88 -9.32 -8.58
C SER A 28 6.99 -9.18 -10.09
N ASP A 29 8.00 -8.44 -10.54
CA ASP A 29 8.40 -8.33 -11.94
C ASP A 29 9.86 -8.72 -12.09
N LYS A 30 10.09 -9.92 -12.62
CA LYS A 30 11.42 -10.48 -12.86
C LYS A 30 12.28 -9.66 -13.83
N THR A 31 11.70 -8.71 -14.55
CA THR A 31 12.45 -7.80 -15.44
C THR A 31 13.11 -6.64 -14.69
N THR A 32 12.77 -6.41 -13.42
CA THR A 32 13.39 -5.39 -12.54
C THR A 32 14.81 -5.75 -12.10
N CYS A 33 15.22 -7.01 -12.29
CA CYS A 33 16.53 -7.52 -11.95
C CYS A 33 17.20 -8.21 -13.15
N GLY A 34 18.44 -7.81 -13.43
CA GLY A 34 19.35 -8.50 -14.35
C GLY A 34 20.54 -9.11 -13.61
N GLN A 35 21.48 -9.69 -14.36
CA GLN A 35 22.66 -10.35 -13.77
C GLN A 35 23.60 -9.41 -13.01
N TYR A 36 23.65 -8.13 -13.39
CA TYR A 36 24.63 -7.16 -12.87
C TYR A 36 24.00 -5.89 -12.30
N VAL A 37 22.71 -5.67 -12.54
CA VAL A 37 21.97 -4.48 -12.13
C VAL A 37 20.60 -4.91 -11.66
N ASN A 38 20.14 -4.35 -10.54
CA ASN A 38 18.74 -4.38 -10.15
C ASN A 38 18.26 -2.94 -9.92
N TYR A 39 16.95 -2.73 -10.08
CA TYR A 39 16.28 -1.47 -9.81
C TYR A 39 15.54 -1.48 -8.47
N SER A 40 15.94 -2.37 -7.55
CA SER A 40 15.26 -2.52 -6.26
C SER A 40 15.42 -1.26 -5.42
N TYR A 41 14.28 -0.73 -4.96
CA TYR A 41 14.19 0.25 -3.87
C TYR A 41 13.28 -0.26 -2.75
N GLY A 42 12.81 -1.50 -2.87
CA GLY A 42 12.00 -2.18 -1.87
C GLY A 42 12.80 -2.62 -0.65
N PRO A 43 12.14 -2.92 0.47
CA PRO A 43 12.79 -3.55 1.60
C PRO A 43 13.27 -4.98 1.27
N GLU A 44 14.05 -5.58 2.16
CA GLU A 44 14.49 -6.98 2.03
C GLU A 44 13.30 -7.91 1.73
N GLY A 45 13.46 -8.77 0.73
CA GLY A 45 12.41 -9.65 0.21
C GLY A 45 11.60 -9.11 -0.97
N HIS A 46 11.79 -7.84 -1.34
CA HIS A 46 11.13 -7.18 -2.49
C HIS A 46 12.11 -6.80 -3.59
N GLU A 47 13.21 -7.56 -3.74
CA GLU A 47 14.28 -7.24 -4.68
C GLU A 47 13.81 -7.25 -6.14
N ASN A 48 12.82 -8.08 -6.46
CA ASN A 48 12.26 -8.20 -7.80
C ASN A 48 10.89 -7.52 -7.94
N ASP A 49 10.47 -6.74 -6.95
CA ASP A 49 9.11 -6.23 -6.90
C ASP A 49 9.05 -4.75 -7.31
N TYR A 50 7.89 -4.36 -7.83
CA TYR A 50 7.51 -2.96 -7.99
C TYR A 50 6.36 -2.64 -7.04
N ASP A 51 6.25 -1.39 -6.60
CA ASP A 51 5.08 -0.98 -5.84
C ASP A 51 3.92 -0.55 -6.74
N PHE A 52 2.71 -0.82 -6.29
CA PHE A 52 1.49 -0.45 -6.98
C PHE A 52 0.38 -0.13 -5.97
N VAL A 53 -0.71 0.47 -6.46
CA VAL A 53 -1.90 0.70 -5.66
C VAL A 53 -2.81 -0.53 -5.76
N SER A 54 -3.01 -1.24 -4.66
CA SER A 54 -3.83 -2.44 -4.61
C SER A 54 -5.33 -2.10 -4.60
N GLN A 55 -6.05 -2.58 -5.62
CA GLN A 55 -7.50 -2.47 -5.70
C GLN A 55 -8.18 -3.10 -4.48
N GLU A 56 -7.64 -4.21 -3.96
CA GLU A 56 -8.21 -4.89 -2.79
C GLU A 56 -8.08 -4.02 -1.53
N LEU A 57 -6.90 -3.42 -1.31
CA LEU A 57 -6.69 -2.52 -0.17
C LEU A 57 -7.57 -1.28 -0.27
N VAL A 58 -7.72 -0.71 -1.47
CA VAL A 58 -8.67 0.40 -1.72
C VAL A 58 -10.09 -0.02 -1.36
N ARG A 59 -10.55 -1.18 -1.82
CA ARG A 59 -11.91 -1.64 -1.54
C ARG A 59 -12.14 -1.87 -0.04
N LYS A 60 -11.19 -2.50 0.65
CA LYS A 60 -11.25 -2.65 2.11
C LYS A 60 -11.37 -1.31 2.84
N LEU A 61 -10.72 -0.27 2.34
CA LEU A 61 -10.76 1.07 2.95
C LEU A 61 -12.06 1.83 2.63
N VAL A 62 -12.55 1.76 1.38
CA VAL A 62 -13.76 2.47 0.94
C VAL A 62 -15.04 1.82 1.47
N ASP A 63 -15.03 0.50 1.65
CA ASP A 63 -16.20 -0.24 2.15
C ASP A 63 -16.34 -0.19 3.69
N LEU A 64 -15.46 0.52 4.39
CA LEU A 64 -15.62 0.78 5.82
C LEU A 64 -16.92 1.53 6.07
N LYS A 65 -17.71 1.04 7.03
CA LYS A 65 -18.97 1.69 7.46
C LYS A 65 -18.67 2.71 8.55
N ILE A 66 -18.11 3.85 8.15
CA ILE A 66 -17.72 4.97 9.02
C ILE A 66 -18.83 6.03 9.03
#